data_AF-X1GT70-F1
#
_entry.id   AF-X1GT70-F1
#
_cell.length_a   1.000
_cell.length_b   1.000
_cell.length_c   1.000
_cell.angle_alpha   90.00
_cell.angle_beta   90.00
_cell.angle_gamma   90.00
#
_symmetry.space_group_name_H-M   'P 1'
#
loop_
_entity.id
_entity.type
_entity.pdbx_description
1 polymer ?
#
loop_
_entity_poly.entity_id
_entity_poly.type
_entity_poly.pdbx_seq_one_letter_code
_entity_poly.pdbx_strand_id
1 'polypeptide(L)'
;AFCVRSCDGKYFPLMRGLASPAQMCQAFCPASATKVYFGSSIDGAYSQTGERYADSENAFAYRKALRADCTCNGREPAGLSPVDLSLDNSLKAGDVIATTDGLVAYTGIRLGQEQSAEFTPVASYPGLTAQVRARLGEMRVAPVRAETVAADTPAAEIVRETLPDVSAVPKTPAKSAKRAGLD
;
A
#
# COMPACT_ATOMS: atom_id res chain seq x y z
N ALA A 1 -12.21 8.73 -0.17
CA ALA A 1 -11.49 8.25 -1.36
C ALA A 1 -10.76 6.97 -0.97
N PHE A 2 -10.45 6.13 -1.95
CA PHE A 2 -9.81 4.83 -1.74
C PHE A 2 -8.62 4.71 -2.67
N CYS A 3 -7.49 4.28 -2.12
CA CYS A 3 -6.35 3.85 -2.92
C CYS A 3 -6.55 2.36 -3.21
N VAL A 4 -6.56 1.99 -4.49
CA VAL A 4 -6.75 0.62 -4.94
C VAL A 4 -5.49 0.17 -5.67
N ARG A 5 -4.93 -0.96 -5.24
CA ARG A 5 -3.83 -1.62 -5.92
C ARG A 5 -4.37 -2.37 -7.14
N SER A 6 -3.83 -2.05 -8.31
CA SER A 6 -4.44 -2.50 -9.59
C SER A 6 -4.21 -3.98 -9.87
N CYS A 7 -3.16 -4.58 -9.31
CA CYS A 7 -2.83 -5.99 -9.55
C CYS A 7 -3.70 -6.99 -8.78
N ASP A 8 -4.44 -6.60 -7.73
CA ASP A 8 -5.31 -7.52 -6.97
C ASP A 8 -6.60 -6.86 -6.40
N GLY A 9 -6.81 -5.58 -6.69
CA GLY A 9 -7.95 -4.81 -6.21
C GLY A 9 -7.94 -4.55 -4.71
N LYS A 10 -6.86 -4.87 -3.97
CA LYS A 10 -6.80 -4.54 -2.55
C LYS A 10 -6.86 -3.03 -2.39
N TYR A 11 -7.63 -2.55 -1.40
CA TYR A 11 -7.80 -1.13 -1.18
C TYR A 11 -7.67 -0.74 0.28
N PHE A 12 -7.38 0.54 0.50
CA PHE A 12 -7.43 1.17 1.82
C PHE A 12 -8.03 2.58 1.69
N PRO A 13 -8.74 3.07 2.74
CA PRO A 13 -9.29 4.41 2.74
C PRO A 13 -8.17 5.44 2.78
N LEU A 14 -8.33 6.51 2.01
CA LEU A 14 -7.47 7.69 2.07
C LEU A 14 -8.15 8.74 2.94
N MET A 15 -7.42 9.20 3.95
CA MET A 15 -7.83 10.35 4.76
C MET A 15 -7.71 11.63 3.94
N ARG A 16 -8.50 12.64 4.30
CA ARG A 16 -8.35 13.97 3.71
C ARG A 16 -7.13 14.64 4.35
N GLY A 17 -6.25 15.17 3.53
CA GLY A 17 -5.04 15.88 3.97
C GLY A 17 -4.68 17.00 2.99
N LEU A 18 -3.50 17.58 3.18
CA LEU A 18 -2.96 18.63 2.31
C LEU A 18 -2.51 18.08 0.96
N ALA A 19 -2.01 16.84 0.94
CA ALA A 19 -1.62 16.15 -0.28
C ALA A 19 -2.85 15.65 -1.06
N SER A 20 -2.72 15.58 -2.38
CA SER A 20 -3.77 14.99 -3.21
C SER A 20 -3.95 13.48 -2.90
N PRO A 21 -5.14 12.91 -3.09
CA PRO A 21 -5.36 11.48 -2.93
C PRO A 21 -4.40 10.61 -3.75
N ALA A 22 -3.99 11.07 -4.94
CA ALA A 22 -3.03 10.36 -5.77
C ALA A 22 -1.63 10.34 -5.15
N GLN A 23 -1.15 11.48 -4.63
CA GLN A 23 0.13 11.56 -3.93
C GLN A 23 0.15 10.67 -2.69
N MET A 24 -0.90 10.70 -1.86
CA MET A 24 -1.01 9.84 -0.69
C MET A 24 -1.02 8.36 -1.09
N CYS A 25 -1.85 7.99 -2.07
CA CYS A 25 -1.93 6.61 -2.57
C CYS A 25 -0.57 6.08 -3.03
N GLN A 26 0.19 6.89 -3.76
CA GLN A 26 1.54 6.54 -4.19
C GLN A 26 2.54 6.45 -3.02
N ALA A 27 2.46 7.34 -2.04
CA ALA A 27 3.34 7.30 -0.86
C ALA A 27 3.11 6.05 -0.01
N PHE A 28 1.86 5.63 0.16
CA PHE A 28 1.50 4.42 0.90
C PHE A 28 1.73 3.12 0.11
N CYS A 29 1.79 3.19 -1.23
CA CYS A 29 1.92 2.03 -2.10
C CYS A 29 2.89 2.24 -3.28
N PRO A 30 4.16 2.59 -3.02
CA PRO A 30 5.13 2.89 -4.06
C PRO A 30 5.56 1.67 -4.90
N ALA A 31 5.46 0.46 -4.33
CA ALA A 31 5.92 -0.77 -4.97
C ALA A 31 4.89 -1.41 -5.92
N SER A 32 3.72 -0.80 -6.13
CA SER A 32 2.69 -1.33 -7.03
C SER A 32 1.94 -0.21 -7.77
N ALA A 33 1.42 -0.52 -8.95
CA ALA A 33 0.52 0.39 -9.66
C ALA A 33 -0.80 0.56 -8.89
N THR A 34 -1.20 1.81 -8.70
CA THR A 34 -2.41 2.15 -7.95
C THR A 34 -3.35 3.05 -8.75
N LYS A 35 -4.63 3.00 -8.39
CA LYS A 35 -5.69 3.90 -8.89
C LYS A 35 -6.45 4.46 -7.70
N VAL A 36 -6.91 5.70 -7.81
CA VAL A 36 -7.75 6.33 -6.79
C VAL A 36 -9.22 6.29 -7.22
N TYR A 37 -10.08 5.83 -6.31
CA TYR A 37 -11.52 5.81 -6.47
C TYR A 37 -12.22 6.68 -5.41
N PHE A 38 -13.34 7.30 -5.77
CA PHE A 38 -14.10 8.24 -4.96
C PHE A 38 -15.52 7.74 -4.75
N GLY A 39 -15.98 7.77 -3.49
CA GLY A 39 -17.29 7.29 -3.08
C GLY A 39 -17.39 7.27 -1.56
N SER A 40 -18.60 7.02 -1.05
CA SER A 40 -18.85 6.78 0.39
C SER A 40 -18.41 5.38 0.81
N SER A 41 -18.59 4.39 -0.07
CA SER A 41 -18.07 3.02 0.06
C SER A 41 -17.30 2.64 -1.20
N ILE A 42 -16.45 1.62 -1.08
CA ILE A 42 -15.67 1.13 -2.22
C ILE A 42 -16.57 0.49 -3.29
N ASP A 43 -17.67 -0.17 -2.89
CA ASP A 43 -18.54 -0.93 -3.80
C ASP A 43 -19.21 -0.02 -4.85
N GLY A 44 -19.45 1.24 -4.49
CA GLY A 44 -20.00 2.28 -5.36
C GLY A 44 -18.99 3.34 -5.79
N ALA A 45 -17.68 3.13 -5.58
CA ALA A 45 -16.68 4.14 -5.86
C ALA A 45 -16.27 4.19 -7.34
N TYR A 46 -15.91 5.38 -7.83
CA TYR A 46 -15.53 5.63 -9.21
C TYR A 46 -14.17 6.31 -9.33
N SER A 47 -13.40 6.01 -10.38
CA SER A 47 -12.18 6.71 -10.71
C SER A 47 -12.47 8.11 -11.26
N GLN A 48 -11.43 8.94 -11.46
CA GLN A 48 -11.58 10.23 -12.14
C GLN A 48 -12.08 10.10 -13.58
N THR A 49 -11.88 8.95 -14.22
CA THR A 49 -12.34 8.66 -15.58
C THR A 49 -13.75 8.07 -15.64
N GLY A 50 -14.40 7.88 -14.48
CA GLY A 50 -15.76 7.33 -14.38
C GLY A 50 -15.84 5.80 -14.34
N GLU A 51 -14.71 5.09 -14.31
CA GLU A 51 -14.65 3.64 -14.13
C GLU A 51 -15.10 3.29 -12.70
N ARG A 52 -16.08 2.39 -12.54
CA ARG A 52 -16.43 1.85 -11.22
C ARG A 52 -15.37 0.87 -10.75
N TYR A 53 -15.02 0.94 -9.47
CA TYR A 53 -14.10 -0.05 -8.90
C TYR A 53 -14.64 -1.49 -9.04
N ALA A 54 -15.95 -1.70 -8.83
CA ALA A 54 -16.59 -3.01 -8.96
C ALA A 54 -16.49 -3.61 -10.38
N ASP A 55 -16.31 -2.76 -11.40
CA ASP A 55 -16.19 -3.17 -12.81
C ASP A 55 -14.71 -3.28 -13.25
N SER A 56 -13.75 -2.96 -12.38
CA SER A 56 -12.33 -3.06 -12.69
C SER A 56 -11.86 -4.51 -12.76
N GLU A 57 -10.84 -4.79 -13.58
CA GLU A 57 -10.34 -6.15 -13.89
C GLU A 57 -10.08 -7.01 -12.64
N ASN A 58 -9.48 -6.43 -11.59
CA ASN A 58 -9.09 -7.14 -10.37
C ASN A 58 -9.99 -6.80 -9.17
N ALA A 59 -11.20 -6.27 -9.38
CA ALA A 59 -12.11 -5.89 -8.31
C ALA A 59 -12.28 -7.04 -7.29
N PHE A 60 -11.94 -6.75 -6.03
CA PHE A 60 -12.06 -7.68 -4.90
C PHE A 60 -11.27 -9.00 -5.03
N ALA A 61 -10.35 -9.13 -5.99
CA ALA A 61 -9.59 -10.37 -6.18
C ALA A 61 -8.80 -10.77 -4.91
N TYR A 62 -8.28 -9.77 -4.18
CA TYR A 62 -7.60 -9.95 -2.89
C TYR A 62 -8.43 -10.70 -1.82
N ARG A 63 -9.77 -10.73 -1.93
CA ARG A 63 -10.64 -11.46 -0.99
C ARG A 63 -10.54 -12.97 -1.16
N LYS A 64 -10.17 -13.44 -2.35
CA LYS A 64 -9.97 -14.86 -2.64
C LYS A 64 -8.55 -15.31 -2.32
N ALA A 65 -7.56 -14.52 -2.73
CA ALA A 65 -6.15 -14.82 -2.49
C ALA A 65 -5.32 -13.54 -2.44
N LEU A 66 -4.32 -13.52 -1.56
CA LEU A 66 -3.32 -12.47 -1.49
C LEU A 66 -2.13 -12.83 -2.38
N ARG A 67 -1.75 -11.92 -3.29
CA ARG A 67 -0.66 -12.11 -4.25
C ARG A 67 0.67 -11.63 -3.66
N ALA A 68 1.66 -12.51 -3.57
CA ALA A 68 2.99 -12.21 -3.01
C ALA A 68 3.79 -11.19 -3.83
N ASP A 69 3.54 -11.14 -5.14
CA ASP A 69 4.13 -10.22 -6.11
C ASP A 69 3.39 -8.88 -6.23
N CYS A 70 2.29 -8.70 -5.49
CA CYS A 70 1.45 -7.50 -5.51
C CYS A 70 1.46 -6.89 -4.10
N THR A 71 2.42 -5.99 -3.81
CA THR A 71 2.66 -5.45 -2.47
C THR A 71 2.86 -3.93 -2.49
N CYS A 72 2.48 -3.24 -1.41
CA CYS A 72 2.75 -1.80 -1.29
C CYS A 72 4.14 -1.50 -0.72
N ASN A 73 4.65 -2.39 0.13
CA ASN A 73 5.93 -2.25 0.83
C ASN A 73 7.08 -3.09 0.21
N GLY A 74 6.83 -3.78 -0.90
CA GLY A 74 7.81 -4.66 -1.55
C GLY A 74 8.07 -5.98 -0.82
N ARG A 75 7.28 -6.33 0.20
CA ARG A 75 7.53 -7.48 1.08
C ARG A 75 6.30 -8.34 1.30
N GLU A 76 5.19 -7.74 1.70
CA GLU A 76 4.01 -8.45 2.15
C GLU A 76 2.74 -8.00 1.42
N PRO A 77 1.82 -8.93 1.10
CA PRO A 77 0.60 -8.59 0.40
C PRO A 77 -0.34 -7.64 1.16
N ALA A 78 -0.29 -7.66 2.49
CA ALA A 78 -1.25 -6.93 3.33
C ALA A 78 -0.74 -5.58 3.86
N GLY A 79 0.57 -5.32 3.83
CA GLY A 79 1.18 -4.14 4.44
C GLY A 79 1.21 -2.91 3.53
N LEU A 80 1.14 -1.72 4.13
CA LEU A 80 1.45 -0.44 3.49
C LEU A 80 2.96 -0.18 3.56
N SER A 81 3.47 0.65 2.66
CA SER A 81 4.83 1.16 2.79
C SER A 81 4.97 2.05 4.02
N PRO A 82 6.13 2.04 4.71
CA PRO A 82 6.48 3.11 5.63
C PRO A 82 6.28 4.46 4.95
N VAL A 83 5.67 5.39 5.69
CA VAL A 83 5.44 6.75 5.22
C VAL A 83 6.60 7.61 5.68
N ASP A 84 7.07 8.48 4.79
CA ASP A 84 7.97 9.53 5.19
C ASP A 84 7.24 10.47 6.17
N LEU A 85 7.77 10.60 7.38
CA LEU A 85 7.21 11.43 8.45
C LEU A 85 7.11 12.91 8.05
N SER A 86 7.88 13.36 7.05
CA SER A 86 7.74 14.71 6.49
C SER A 86 6.36 14.95 5.83
N LEU A 87 5.70 13.88 5.37
CA LEU A 87 4.39 13.92 4.70
C LEU A 87 3.22 13.76 5.68
N ASP A 88 3.49 13.41 6.93
CA ASP A 88 2.48 13.26 7.97
C ASP A 88 2.17 14.62 8.62
N ASN A 89 1.12 15.26 8.12
CA ASN A 89 0.65 16.55 8.64
C ASN A 89 -0.13 16.45 9.96
N SER A 90 -0.34 15.25 10.49
CA SER A 90 -0.99 15.06 11.78
C SER A 90 -0.03 15.24 12.96
N LEU A 91 1.28 15.13 12.71
CA LEU A 91 2.33 15.24 13.71
C LEU A 91 2.39 16.63 14.35
N LYS A 92 2.33 16.65 15.68
CA LYS A 92 2.46 17.84 16.53
C LYS A 92 3.69 17.73 17.40
N ALA A 93 4.29 18.87 17.71
CA ALA A 93 5.45 18.92 18.59
C ALA A 93 5.13 18.21 19.92
N GLY A 94 5.93 17.20 20.27
CA GLY A 94 5.75 16.33 21.41
C GLY A 94 5.15 14.95 21.12
N ASP A 95 4.68 14.70 19.90
CA ASP A 95 4.28 13.35 19.49
C ASP A 95 5.48 12.40 19.55
N VAL A 96 5.30 11.26 20.22
CA VAL A 96 6.36 10.25 20.39
C VAL A 96 6.23 9.19 19.30
N ILE A 97 7.31 8.99 18.56
CA ILE A 97 7.39 8.11 17.40
C ILE A 97 8.38 7.00 17.70
N ALA A 98 7.98 5.77 17.39
CA ALA A 98 8.83 4.60 17.44
C ALA A 98 9.58 4.43 16.12
N THR A 99 10.90 4.60 16.16
CA THR A 99 11.79 4.33 15.03
C THR A 99 12.56 3.04 15.27
N THR A 100 13.30 2.58 14.26
CA THR A 100 14.20 1.44 14.39
C THR A 100 15.27 1.64 15.46
N ASP A 101 15.63 2.89 15.75
CA ASP A 101 16.68 3.26 16.69
C ASP A 101 16.16 3.62 18.08
N GLY A 102 14.83 3.65 18.27
CA GLY A 102 14.18 3.89 19.56
C GLY A 102 13.04 4.90 19.51
N LEU A 103 12.67 5.43 20.68
CA LEU A 103 11.62 6.45 20.78
C LEU A 103 12.19 7.85 20.63
N VAL A 104 11.61 8.63 19.73
CA VAL A 104 11.92 10.05 19.52
C VAL A 104 10.65 10.89 19.63
N ALA A 105 10.78 12.13 20.07
CA ALA A 105 9.70 13.11 20.05
C ALA A 105 9.84 14.00 18.80
N TYR A 106 8.75 14.19 18.07
CA TYR A 106 8.68 15.14 16.98
C TYR A 106 8.76 16.57 17.53
N THR A 107 9.55 17.42 16.89
CA THR A 107 9.79 18.81 17.33
C THR A 107 9.41 19.86 16.30
N GLY A 108 9.14 19.44 15.06
CA GLY A 108 8.71 20.32 13.97
C GLY A 108 9.33 19.92 12.64
N ILE A 109 9.17 20.80 11.64
CA ILE A 109 9.86 20.69 10.35
C ILE A 109 10.96 21.75 10.32
N ARG A 110 12.19 21.34 10.01
CA ARG A 110 13.26 22.29 9.77
C ARG A 110 13.10 22.86 8.37
N LEU A 111 12.92 24.18 8.29
CA LEU A 111 12.83 24.90 7.02
C LEU A 111 14.25 25.11 6.47
N GLY A 112 14.61 24.36 5.42
CA GLY A 112 15.89 24.42 4.69
C GLY A 112 15.71 24.09 3.20
N GLN A 113 16.79 23.73 2.50
CA GLN A 113 16.73 23.26 1.10
C GLN A 113 15.86 21.99 0.95
N GLU A 114 15.78 21.18 2.02
CA GLU A 114 14.92 20.00 2.14
C GLU A 114 14.01 20.17 3.36
N GLN A 115 12.72 19.86 3.22
CA GLN A 115 11.77 19.86 4.35
C GLN A 115 11.91 18.54 5.12
N SER A 116 12.74 18.54 6.16
CA SER A 116 12.94 17.35 7.00
C SER A 116 12.22 17.50 8.34
N ALA A 117 11.48 16.47 8.75
CA ALA A 117 10.97 16.34 10.11
C ALA A 117 12.12 16.27 11.12
N GLU A 118 11.99 17.00 12.23
CA GLU A 118 13.01 17.11 13.26
C GLU A 118 12.59 16.36 14.52
N PHE A 119 13.53 15.59 15.08
CA PHE A 119 13.28 14.68 16.17
C PHE A 119 14.29 14.86 17.29
N THR A 120 13.81 14.80 18.53
CA THR A 120 14.64 14.81 19.73
C THR A 120 14.47 13.48 20.47
N PRO A 121 15.54 12.83 20.95
CA PRO A 121 15.41 11.64 21.79
C PRO A 121 14.49 11.91 22.98
N VAL A 122 13.60 10.97 23.30
CA VAL A 122 12.60 11.15 24.38
C VAL A 122 13.26 11.51 25.72
N ALA A 123 14.46 10.98 26.01
CA ALA A 123 15.22 11.29 27.22
C ALA A 123 15.53 12.79 27.37
N SER A 124 15.78 13.49 26.27
CA SER A 124 16.20 14.89 26.22
C SER A 124 15.10 15.86 25.81
N TYR A 125 13.91 15.38 25.42
CA TYR A 125 12.84 16.28 24.96
C TYR A 125 12.26 17.10 26.13
N PRO A 126 12.31 18.45 26.07
CA PRO A 126 11.93 19.32 27.19
C PRO A 126 10.42 19.33 27.48
N GLY A 127 9.60 18.94 26.51
CA GLY A 127 8.14 18.90 26.66
C GLY A 127 7.60 17.74 27.50
N LEU A 128 8.45 16.81 27.97
CA LEU A 128 8.03 15.64 28.75
C LEU A 128 8.45 15.73 30.22
N THR A 129 7.53 15.32 31.10
CA THR A 129 7.82 15.20 32.53
C THR A 129 8.81 14.05 32.80
N ALA A 130 9.50 14.10 33.94
CA ALA A 130 10.42 13.03 34.33
C ALA A 130 9.72 11.66 34.43
N GLN A 131 8.48 11.64 34.92
CA GLN A 131 7.69 10.40 35.04
C GLN A 131 7.33 9.82 33.67
N VAL A 132 6.95 10.66 32.70
CA VAL A 132 6.64 10.18 31.34
C VAL A 132 7.90 9.66 30.64
N ARG A 133 9.04 10.36 30.80
CA ARG A 133 10.33 9.90 30.27
C ARG A 133 10.74 8.55 30.84
N ALA A 134 10.56 8.34 32.15
CA ALA A 134 10.84 7.04 32.78
C ALA A 134 9.99 5.92 32.17
N ARG A 135 8.67 6.13 32.04
CA ARG A 135 7.77 5.14 31.43
C ARG A 135 8.11 4.84 29.97
N LEU A 136 8.42 5.85 29.17
CA LEU A 136 8.80 5.67 27.78
C LEU A 136 10.18 5.00 27.64
N GLY A 137 11.10 5.24 28.58
CA GLY A 137 12.40 4.56 28.62
C GLY A 137 12.31 3.05 28.88
N GLU A 138 11.23 2.57 29.51
CA GLU A 138 10.96 1.15 29.70
C GLU A 138 10.38 0.50 28.44
N MET A 139 9.83 1.27 27.50
CA MET A 139 9.28 0.77 26.24
C MET A 139 10.38 0.37 25.27
N ARG A 140 10.35 -0.88 24.82
CA ARG A 140 11.23 -1.39 23.77
C ARG A 140 10.47 -1.41 22.45
N VAL A 141 11.02 -0.73 21.44
CA VAL A 141 10.53 -0.84 20.07
C VAL A 141 11.08 -2.13 19.48
N ALA A 142 10.21 -3.03 19.04
CA ALA A 142 10.65 -4.21 18.31
C ALA A 142 11.24 -3.77 16.96
N PRO A 143 12.50 -4.14 16.64
CA PRO A 143 13.03 -3.84 15.31
C PRO A 143 12.18 -4.58 14.27
N VAL A 144 11.89 -3.92 13.15
CA VAL A 144 11.22 -4.56 12.01
C VAL A 144 12.19 -5.59 11.41
N ARG A 145 12.22 -6.80 11.97
CA ARG A 145 12.91 -7.94 11.37
C ARG A 145 12.00 -8.55 10.31
N ALA A 146 12.57 -8.92 9.17
CA ALA A 146 11.84 -9.62 8.11
C ALA A 146 11.16 -10.91 8.61
N GLU A 147 11.62 -11.47 9.73
CA GLU A 147 11.20 -12.75 10.29
C GLU A 147 9.95 -12.64 11.18
N THR A 148 9.72 -11.50 11.86
CA THR A 148 8.60 -11.34 12.80
C THR A 148 7.23 -11.26 12.14
N VAL A 149 7.18 -11.07 10.82
CA VAL A 149 5.92 -10.92 10.09
C VAL A 149 5.49 -12.18 9.33
N ALA A 150 6.41 -13.12 9.13
CA ALA A 150 6.06 -14.47 8.67
C ALA A 150 5.11 -15.19 9.65
N ALA A 151 5.12 -14.81 10.93
CA ALA A 151 4.25 -15.35 11.96
C ALA A 151 2.82 -14.75 11.98
N ASP A 152 2.60 -13.60 11.34
CA ASP A 152 1.30 -12.89 11.34
C ASP A 152 0.52 -13.09 10.01
N THR A 153 1.04 -13.97 9.15
CA THR A 153 0.31 -14.44 7.96
C THR A 153 -0.65 -15.54 8.42
N PRO A 154 -1.98 -15.34 8.45
CA PRO A 154 -2.87 -16.49 8.54
C PRO A 154 -2.53 -17.39 7.35
N ALA A 155 -2.43 -18.70 7.58
CA ALA A 155 -2.13 -19.70 6.56
C ALA A 155 -3.24 -19.72 5.49
N ALA A 156 -3.26 -18.72 4.62
CA ALA A 156 -3.98 -18.72 3.38
C ALA A 156 -3.13 -19.59 2.45
N GLU A 157 -3.71 -20.72 2.03
CA GLU A 157 -3.20 -21.58 0.97
C GLU A 157 -2.64 -20.72 -0.17
N ILE A 158 -1.31 -20.62 -0.21
CA ILE A 158 -0.61 -20.13 -1.39
C ILE A 158 -0.78 -21.25 -2.42
N VAL A 159 -1.89 -21.22 -3.15
CA VAL A 159 -2.04 -22.05 -4.35
C VAL A 159 -1.05 -21.49 -5.35
N ARG A 160 0.15 -22.10 -5.39
CA ARG A 160 1.01 -22.05 -6.55
C ARG A 160 0.26 -22.78 -7.65
N GLU A 161 -0.53 -22.04 -8.43
CA GLU A 161 -1.11 -22.57 -9.65
C GLU A 161 0.05 -22.85 -10.61
N THR A 162 0.37 -24.13 -10.74
CA THR A 162 1.35 -24.61 -11.71
C THR A 162 0.77 -24.29 -13.09
N LEU A 163 1.47 -23.48 -13.88
CA LEU A 163 1.09 -23.14 -15.25
C LEU A 163 0.74 -24.42 -16.03
N PRO A 164 -0.43 -24.50 -16.68
CA PRO A 164 -0.71 -25.65 -17.54
C PRO A 164 0.23 -25.64 -18.74
N ASP A 165 0.81 -26.81 -19.00
CA ASP A 165 1.70 -27.12 -20.11
C ASP A 165 1.01 -26.76 -21.44
N VAL A 166 1.61 -25.86 -22.20
CA VAL A 166 1.04 -25.34 -23.46
C VAL A 166 1.30 -26.39 -24.54
N SER A 167 0.46 -27.43 -24.58
CA SER A 167 0.48 -28.40 -25.67
C SER A 167 -0.03 -27.73 -26.96
N ALA A 168 0.88 -27.58 -27.92
CA ALA A 168 0.65 -26.91 -29.18
C ALA A 168 -0.48 -27.58 -29.99
N VAL A 169 -1.53 -26.82 -30.31
CA VAL A 169 -2.60 -27.24 -31.22
C VAL A 169 -2.09 -27.18 -32.67
N PRO A 170 -2.22 -28.24 -33.50
CA PRO A 170 -1.89 -28.18 -34.91
C PRO A 170 -2.90 -27.35 -35.70
N LYS A 171 -2.41 -26.40 -36.50
CA LYS A 171 -3.20 -25.62 -37.47
C LYS A 171 -3.78 -26.52 -38.56
N THR A 172 -5.09 -26.50 -38.75
CA THR A 172 -5.76 -26.96 -39.98
C THR A 172 -5.85 -25.82 -41.00
N PRO A 173 -5.57 -26.06 -42.29
CA PRO A 173 -5.64 -25.02 -43.32
C PRO A 173 -7.08 -24.76 -43.77
N ALA A 174 -7.41 -23.48 -43.93
CA ALA A 174 -8.67 -23.01 -44.49
C ALA A 174 -8.79 -23.36 -45.98
N LYS A 175 -9.95 -23.86 -46.41
CA LYS A 175 -10.29 -24.06 -47.83
C LYS A 175 -11.01 -22.82 -48.37
N SER A 176 -10.52 -22.34 -49.50
CA SER A 176 -11.02 -21.21 -50.30
C SER A 176 -12.40 -21.47 -50.91
N ALA A 177 -13.26 -20.44 -50.87
CA ALA A 177 -14.62 -20.43 -51.42
C ALA A 177 -14.63 -20.39 -52.96
N LYS A 178 -15.53 -21.16 -53.57
CA LYS A 178 -15.73 -21.25 -55.02
C LYS A 178 -16.85 -20.28 -55.43
N ARG A 179 -16.55 -19.38 -56.39
CA ARG A 179 -17.49 -18.47 -57.07
C ARG A 179 -18.54 -19.29 -57.85
N ALA A 180 -19.83 -18.96 -57.69
CA ALA A 180 -20.90 -19.35 -58.60
C ALA A 180 -21.14 -18.20 -59.59
N GLY A 181 -21.23 -18.52 -60.88
CA GLY A 181 -21.65 -17.61 -61.94
C GLY A 181 -22.67 -18.31 -62.84
N LEU A 182 -23.77 -17.61 -63.09
CA LEU A 182 -24.73 -17.62 -64.20
C LEU A 182 -25.20 -16.16 -64.23
N ASP A 183 -25.12 -15.35 -65.28
CA ASP A 183 -24.96 -15.55 -66.73
C ASP A 183 -23.91 -14.59 -67.31
#